data_AF-R7MJK4-F1
#
_entry.id   AF-R7MJK4-F1
#
_cell.length_a   1.000
_cell.length_b   1.000
_cell.length_c   1.000
_cell.angle_alpha   90.00
_cell.angle_beta   90.00
_cell.angle_gamma   90.00
#
_symmetry.space_group_name_H-M   'P 1'
#
loop_
_entity.id
_entity.type
_entity.pdbx_description
1 polymer ?
#
loop_
_entity_poly.entity_id
_entity_poly.type
_entity_poly.pdbx_seq_one_letter_code
_entity_poly.pdbx_strand_id
1 'polypeptide(L)' 'MITKEVNDWLRKVETRNYSSWEIMEEFSKFHKYLTKDEVLQIKKRLESSIKK' A
#
# COMPACT_ATOMS: atom_id res chain seq x y z
N MET A 1 -3.02 2.46 12.67
CA MET A 1 -3.59 1.09 12.78
C MET A 1 -3.80 0.63 11.35
N ILE A 2 -2.95 -0.25 10.82
CA ILE A 2 -3.07 -0.66 9.42
C ILE A 2 -4.38 -1.44 9.28
N THR A 3 -5.36 -0.83 8.61
CA THR A 3 -6.65 -1.46 8.33
C THR A 3 -6.46 -2.65 7.40
N LYS A 4 -7.41 -3.59 7.44
CA LYS A 4 -7.37 -4.78 6.57
C LYS A 4 -7.19 -4.42 5.10
N GLU A 5 -7.81 -3.33 4.63
CA GLU A 5 -7.67 -2.82 3.26
C GLU A 5 -6.23 -2.49 2.88
N VAL A 6 -5.51 -1.75 3.73
CA VAL A 6 -4.11 -1.39 3.48
C VAL A 6 -3.22 -2.62 3.47
N ASN A 7 -3.50 -3.60 4.34
CA ASN A 7 -2.72 -4.82 4.42
C ASN A 7 -2.98 -5.75 3.22
N ASP A 8 -4.22 -5.81 2.74
CA ASP A 8 -4.61 -6.54 1.52
C ASP A 8 -3.98 -5.89 0.28
N TRP A 9 -4.05 -4.55 0.21
CA TRP A 9 -3.37 -3.76 -0.82
C TRP A 9 -1.86 -4.00 -0.83
N LEU A 10 -1.21 -3.93 0.34
CA LEU A 10 0.22 -4.22 0.47
C LEU A 10 0.56 -5.62 -0.04
N ARG A 11 -0.23 -6.64 0.31
CA ARG A 11 -0.02 -8.02 -0.20
C ARG A 11 -0.16 -8.10 -1.72
N LYS A 12 -1.12 -7.41 -2.33
CA LYS A 12 -1.21 -7.30 -3.79
C LYS A 12 0.06 -6.66 -4.36
N VAL A 13 0.55 -5.59 -3.75
CA VAL A 13 1.80 -4.94 -4.18
C VAL A 13 3.00 -5.88 -4.08
N GLU A 14 3.14 -6.58 -2.96
CA GLU A 14 4.25 -7.52 -2.72
C GLU A 14 4.23 -8.69 -3.70
N THR A 15 3.04 -9.20 -4.03
CA THR A 15 2.87 -10.30 -5.01
C THR A 15 3.03 -9.84 -6.45
N ARG A 16 3.20 -8.54 -6.71
CA ARG A 16 3.24 -7.93 -8.06
C ARG A 16 2.04 -8.31 -8.94
N ASN A 17 0.96 -8.79 -8.32
CA ASN A 17 -0.24 -9.23 -9.00
C ASN A 17 -1.26 -8.09 -9.03
N TYR A 18 -0.88 -6.99 -9.69
CA TYR A 18 -1.72 -5.81 -9.81
C TYR A 18 -1.42 -5.06 -11.12
N SER A 19 -2.45 -4.42 -11.66
CA SER A 19 -2.27 -3.40 -12.69
C SER A 19 -1.88 -2.08 -12.04
N SER A 20 -0.94 -1.34 -12.64
CA SER A 20 -0.51 -0.02 -12.11
C SER A 20 -1.66 0.97 -11.93
N TRP A 21 -2.74 0.83 -12.70
CA TRP A 21 -3.95 1.64 -12.55
C TRP A 21 -4.78 1.23 -11.33
N GLU A 22 -5.09 -0.07 -11.20
CA GLU A 22 -5.90 -0.61 -10.11
C GLU A 22 -5.28 -0.30 -8.74
N ILE A 23 -3.96 -0.47 -8.63
CA ILE A 23 -3.26 -0.24 -7.37
C ILE A 23 -3.28 1.22 -6.94
N MET A 24 -3.21 2.15 -7.89
CA MET A 24 -3.31 3.58 -7.62
C MET A 24 -4.73 3.99 -7.27
N GLU A 25 -5.74 3.39 -7.90
CA GLU A 25 -7.14 3.65 -7.58
C GLU A 25 -7.49 3.17 -6.17
N GLU A 26 -7.06 1.96 -5.80
CA GLU A 26 -7.22 1.43 -4.44
C GLU A 26 -6.51 2.32 -3.42
N PHE A 27 -5.26 2.72 -3.70
CA PHE A 27 -4.51 3.63 -2.83
C PHE A 27 -5.24 4.95 -2.63
N SER A 28 -5.79 5.54 -3.70
CA SER A 28 -6.55 6.80 -3.63
C SER A 28 -7.79 6.71 -2.74
N LYS A 29 -8.48 5.55 -2.73
CA LYS A 29 -9.68 5.31 -1.91
C LYS A 29 -9.37 5.37 -0.42
N PHE A 30 -8.32 4.69 0.04
CA PHE A 30 -7.98 4.65 1.46
C PHE A 30 -6.99 5.73 1.90
N HIS A 31 -6.22 6.35 1.00
CA HIS A 31 -5.23 7.39 1.32
C HIS A 31 -5.85 8.59 2.06
N LYS A 32 -7.11 8.94 1.76
CA LYS A 32 -7.85 10.00 2.47
C LYS A 32 -8.04 9.71 3.97
N TYR A 33 -8.01 8.45 4.37
CA TYR A 33 -8.18 8.02 5.75
C TYR A 33 -6.86 7.69 6.45
N LEU A 34 -5.74 7.78 5.73
CA LEU A 34 -4.42 7.53 6.29
C LEU A 34 -3.81 8.80 6.88
N THR A 35 -3.21 8.64 8.05
CA THR A 35 -2.35 9.67 8.61
C THR A 35 -0.98 9.68 7.95
N LYS A 36 -0.25 10.80 8.04
CA LYS A 36 1.13 10.91 7.53
C LYS A 36 2.05 9.79 8.03
N ASP A 37 1.89 9.37 9.30
CA ASP A 37 2.69 8.29 9.87
C ASP A 37 2.40 6.94 9.19
N GLU A 38 1.13 6.64 8.93
CA GLU A 38 0.74 5.41 8.25
C GLU A 38 1.20 5.37 6.80
N VAL A 39 1.13 6.50 6.08
CA VAL A 39 1.70 6.61 4.73
C VAL A 39 3.22 6.38 4.76
N LEU A 40 3.92 6.90 5.78
CA LEU A 40 5.35 6.69 5.96
C LEU A 40 5.67 5.20 6.23
N GLN A 41 4.85 4.51 7.02
CA GLN A 41 4.98 3.08 7.27
C GLN A 41 4.77 2.25 6.01
N ILE A 42 3.75 2.56 5.21
CA ILE A 42 3.48 1.90 3.92
C ILE A 42 4.68 2.08 3.00
N LYS A 43 5.18 3.32 2.87
CA LYS A 43 6.36 3.62 2.05
C LYS A 43 7.57 2.78 2.48
N LYS A 44 7.90 2.75 3.78
CA LYS A 44 9.02 1.94 4.31
C LYS A 44 8.87 0.45 4.00
N ARG A 45 7.64 -0.10 4.11
CA ARG A 45 7.36 -1.51 3.75
C ARG A 45 7.59 -1.77 2.27
N LEU A 46 7.09 -0.90 1.40
CA LEU A 46 7.28 -1.02 -0.05
C LEU A 46 8.76 -0.94 -0.44
N GLU A 47 9.49 0.03 0.10
CA GLU A 47 10.94 0.16 -0.11
C GLU A 47 11.71 -1.08 0.35
N SER A 48 11.28 -1.71 1.45
CA SER A 48 11.87 -2.96 1.93
C SER A 48 11.53 -4.16 1.04
N SER A 49 10.36 -4.18 0.41
CA SER A 49 9.91 -5.30 -0.43
C SER A 49 10.52 -5.25 -1.85
N ILE A 50 10.82 -4.05 -2.36
CA ILE A 50 11.51 -3.84 -3.66
C ILE A 50 13.00 -4.17 -3.60
N LYS A 51 13.63 -4.12 -2.42
CA LYS A 51 15.07 -4.39 -2.24
C LYS A 51 15.48 -5.87 -2.33
N LYS A 52 14.59 -6.78 -2.72
CA LYS A 52 14.87 -8.22 -2.83
C LYS A 52 15.00 -8.68 -4.26
#